data_AF-A0AAN0K1E2-F1
#
_entry.id   AF-A0AAN0K1E2-F1
#
_cell.length_a   1.000
_cell.length_b   1.000
_cell.length_c   1.000
_cell.angle_alpha   90.00
_cell.angle_beta   90.00
_cell.angle_gamma   90.00
#
_symmetry.space_group_name_H-M   'P 1'
#
loop_
_entity.id
_entity.type
_entity.pdbx_description
1 polymer ?
#
loop_
_entity_poly.entity_id
_entity_poly.type
_entity_poly.pdbx_seq_one_letter_code
_entity_poly.pdbx_strand_id
1 'polypeptide(L)'
;QEELRDYVQARLKVFYEEELDFLLVLFNEVLDHVLRIDRIFKQHQSLSGAGKTILSRSVAWINGLHVHNKYTPDGFDDNLHTVLRRSGCRNEKILFIMDESNVLDSGFLERMNRLLVDGEVPGLFKADKFTTLMTQCKEGSQKEGLMLHSSEELYKWFTHQIMRNLHVVFTMNPSSEGLKDKAATSPALFNCCVLNWFGDWSTDALYQVGYEFTNKVDLYKSD
;
A
#
# COMPACT_ATOMS: atom_id res chain seq x y z
N GLN A 1 9.35 -22.70 -10.38
CA GLN A 1 9.53 -21.92 -9.14
C GLN A 1 10.87 -21.20 -9.14
N GLU A 2 11.96 -21.83 -9.62
CA GLU A 2 13.26 -21.16 -9.83
C GLU A 2 13.20 -19.95 -10.77
N GLU A 3 12.54 -20.07 -11.93
CA GLU A 3 12.40 -18.93 -12.87
C GLU A 3 11.74 -17.69 -12.22
N LEU A 4 10.73 -17.91 -11.37
CA LEU A 4 10.11 -16.83 -10.60
C LEU A 4 11.07 -16.24 -9.56
N ARG A 5 11.85 -17.09 -8.89
CA ARG A 5 12.86 -16.65 -7.91
C ARG A 5 13.90 -15.77 -8.58
N ASP A 6 14.42 -16.19 -9.73
CA ASP A 6 15.40 -15.44 -10.51
C ASP A 6 14.84 -14.11 -11.00
N TYR A 7 13.60 -14.11 -11.49
CA TYR A 7 12.91 -12.89 -11.90
C TYR A 7 12.75 -11.89 -10.75
N VAL A 8 12.23 -12.36 -9.59
CA VAL A 8 12.04 -11.50 -8.41
C VAL A 8 13.40 -11.01 -7.89
N GLN A 9 14.42 -11.85 -7.89
CA GLN A 9 15.77 -11.48 -7.47
C GLN A 9 16.39 -10.41 -8.37
N ALA A 10 16.22 -10.53 -9.69
CA ALA A 10 16.67 -9.53 -10.65
C ALA A 10 15.95 -8.18 -10.42
N ARG A 11 14.63 -8.20 -10.20
CA ARG A 11 13.84 -6.99 -9.89
C ARG A 11 14.24 -6.35 -8.57
N LEU A 12 14.49 -7.15 -7.53
CA LEU A 12 14.90 -6.64 -6.23
C LEU A 12 16.27 -5.96 -6.27
N LYS A 13 17.21 -6.47 -7.07
CA LYS A 13 18.52 -5.79 -7.25
C LYS A 13 18.35 -4.36 -7.77
N VAL A 14 17.53 -4.17 -8.81
CA VAL A 14 17.23 -2.84 -9.37
C VAL A 14 16.49 -1.98 -8.34
N PHE A 15 15.51 -2.55 -7.63
CA PHE A 15 14.81 -1.84 -6.55
C PHE A 15 15.76 -1.35 -5.45
N TYR A 16 16.81 -2.12 -5.11
CA TYR A 16 17.78 -1.68 -4.10
C TYR A 16 18.63 -0.51 -4.58
N GLU A 17 19.04 -0.52 -5.84
CA GLU A 17 19.79 0.58 -6.45
C GLU A 17 18.97 1.88 -6.51
N GLU A 18 17.66 1.79 -6.69
CA GLU A 18 16.77 2.95 -6.85
C GLU A 18 16.18 3.48 -5.53
N GLU A 19 15.79 2.60 -4.59
CA GLU A 19 14.87 2.97 -3.50
C GLU A 19 15.38 2.67 -2.08
N LEU A 20 16.21 1.63 -1.87
CA LEU A 20 16.58 1.15 -0.52
C LEU A 20 17.89 0.34 -0.46
N ASP A 21 18.79 0.71 0.46
CA ASP A 21 19.98 -0.06 0.86
C ASP A 21 19.64 -1.16 1.89
N PHE A 22 18.77 -2.13 1.57
CA PHE A 22 18.55 -3.30 2.44
C PHE A 22 18.42 -4.60 1.65
N LEU A 23 19.20 -5.62 2.04
CA LEU A 23 19.23 -6.91 1.38
C LEU A 23 18.11 -7.84 1.90
N LEU A 24 17.07 -8.06 1.11
CA LEU A 24 16.02 -9.04 1.43
C LEU A 24 16.46 -10.42 0.93
N VAL A 25 16.49 -11.40 1.84
CA VAL A 25 16.74 -12.80 1.47
C VAL A 25 15.46 -13.40 0.89
N LEU A 26 15.53 -13.89 -0.34
CA LEU A 26 14.41 -14.56 -1.01
C LEU A 26 14.38 -16.04 -0.64
N PHE A 27 13.30 -16.45 0.02
CA PHE A 27 12.94 -17.83 0.32
C PHE A 27 11.52 -18.11 -0.15
N ASN A 28 11.12 -19.38 -0.19
CA ASN A 28 9.89 -19.80 -0.87
C ASN A 28 8.63 -19.09 -0.33
N GLU A 29 8.50 -18.95 0.99
CA GLU A 29 7.34 -18.27 1.60
C GLU A 29 7.28 -16.78 1.22
N VAL A 30 8.42 -16.11 1.09
CA VAL A 30 8.48 -14.71 0.63
C VAL A 30 7.97 -14.59 -0.80
N LEU A 31 8.34 -15.52 -1.69
CA LEU A 31 7.85 -15.52 -3.07
C LEU A 31 6.33 -15.68 -3.11
N ASP A 32 5.78 -16.57 -2.27
CA ASP A 32 4.33 -16.74 -2.16
C ASP A 32 3.65 -15.46 -1.66
N HIS A 33 4.22 -14.79 -0.65
CA HIS A 33 3.69 -13.50 -0.19
C HIS A 33 3.80 -12.40 -1.24
N VAL A 34 4.88 -12.34 -2.01
CA VAL A 34 5.04 -11.41 -3.14
C VAL A 34 3.93 -11.63 -4.17
N LEU A 35 3.66 -12.88 -4.55
CA LEU A 35 2.57 -13.20 -5.49
C LEU A 35 1.19 -12.83 -4.93
N ARG A 36 0.96 -13.04 -3.63
CA ARG A 36 -0.30 -12.64 -2.97
C ARG A 36 -0.49 -11.13 -3.02
N ILE A 37 0.55 -10.36 -2.69
CA ILE A 37 0.51 -8.88 -2.73
C ILE A 37 0.31 -8.40 -4.17
N ASP A 38 1.01 -8.99 -5.14
CA ASP A 38 0.91 -8.65 -6.56
C ASP A 38 -0.51 -8.87 -7.08
N ARG A 39 -1.14 -9.98 -6.71
CA ARG A 39 -2.53 -10.27 -7.04
C ARG A 39 -3.49 -9.21 -6.49
N ILE A 40 -3.27 -8.76 -5.25
CA ILE A 40 -4.09 -7.72 -4.61
C ILE A 40 -3.94 -6.38 -5.34
N PHE A 41 -2.72 -5.96 -5.68
CA PHE A 41 -2.49 -4.69 -6.39
C PHE A 41 -3.03 -4.70 -7.82
N LYS A 42 -3.17 -5.86 -8.45
CA LYS A 42 -3.76 -5.99 -9.79
C LYS A 42 -5.30 -5.98 -9.80
N GLN A 43 -5.96 -6.14 -8.65
CA GLN A 43 -7.42 -6.05 -8.58
C GLN A 43 -7.89 -4.59 -8.65
N HIS A 44 -8.96 -4.35 -9.43
CA HIS A 44 -9.52 -3.00 -9.68
C HIS A 44 -10.24 -2.40 -8.46
N GLN A 45 -10.51 -3.21 -7.43
CA GLN A 45 -11.02 -2.73 -6.15
C GLN A 45 -9.81 -2.63 -5.22
N SER A 46 -9.31 -1.42 -5.07
CA SER A 46 -8.11 -1.20 -4.27
C SER A 46 -8.42 -1.44 -2.81
N LEU A 47 -7.78 -2.42 -2.17
CA LEU A 47 -7.77 -2.61 -0.72
C LEU A 47 -6.69 -3.62 -0.33
N SER A 48 -5.71 -3.21 0.48
CA SER A 48 -4.52 -4.02 0.72
C SER A 48 -4.21 -4.28 2.19
N GLY A 49 -3.60 -5.44 2.37
CA GLY A 49 -3.52 -6.21 3.60
C GLY A 49 -2.36 -5.90 4.51
N ALA A 50 -2.38 -6.58 5.65
CA ALA A 50 -1.24 -6.73 6.53
C ALA A 50 -0.06 -7.39 5.80
N GLY A 51 1.11 -6.74 5.79
CA GLY A 51 2.28 -7.38 5.21
C GLY A 51 3.48 -6.47 5.13
N LYS A 52 4.58 -6.95 5.73
CA LYS A 52 5.88 -6.29 5.93
C LYS A 52 6.13 -5.17 4.91
N THR A 53 6.22 -3.93 5.39
CA THR A 53 6.35 -2.68 4.62
C THR A 53 7.26 -2.79 3.40
N ILE A 54 8.42 -3.45 3.56
CA ILE A 54 9.41 -3.62 2.50
C ILE A 54 8.88 -4.46 1.33
N LEU A 55 8.18 -5.56 1.59
CA LEU A 55 7.61 -6.42 0.54
C LEU A 55 6.48 -5.69 -0.19
N SER A 56 5.63 -4.98 0.55
CA SER A 56 4.57 -4.16 -0.06
C SER A 56 5.16 -3.07 -0.96
N ARG A 57 6.25 -2.42 -0.52
CA ARG A 57 6.99 -1.42 -1.33
C ARG A 57 7.62 -2.03 -2.58
N SER A 58 8.29 -3.18 -2.47
CA SER A 58 8.95 -3.80 -3.61
C SER A 58 7.95 -4.24 -4.67
N VAL A 59 6.82 -4.83 -4.26
CA VAL A 59 5.75 -5.23 -5.19
C VAL A 59 5.05 -4.03 -5.81
N ALA A 60 4.88 -2.93 -5.05
CA ALA A 60 4.40 -1.67 -5.61
C ALA A 60 5.36 -1.12 -6.68
N TRP A 61 6.66 -1.12 -6.41
CA TRP A 61 7.67 -0.68 -7.39
C TRP A 61 7.62 -1.53 -8.67
N ILE A 62 7.53 -2.87 -8.54
CA ILE A 62 7.39 -3.77 -9.69
C ILE A 62 6.14 -3.45 -10.53
N ASN A 63 5.05 -3.04 -9.89
CA ASN A 63 3.78 -2.69 -10.54
C ASN A 63 3.67 -1.20 -10.94
N GLY A 64 4.70 -0.39 -10.67
CA GLY A 64 4.72 1.04 -10.97
C GLY A 64 3.77 1.88 -10.11
N LEU A 65 3.52 1.47 -8.86
CA LEU A 65 2.76 2.25 -7.89
C LEU A 65 3.70 3.20 -7.14
N HIS A 66 3.32 4.46 -7.02
CA HIS A 66 4.05 5.44 -6.22
C HIS A 66 3.77 5.23 -4.73
N VAL A 67 4.82 4.93 -3.97
CA VAL A 67 4.71 4.73 -2.52
C VAL A 67 4.59 6.08 -1.81
N HIS A 68 3.60 6.20 -0.94
CA HIS A 68 3.48 7.29 0.01
C HIS A 68 3.49 6.73 1.43
N ASN A 69 4.55 7.05 2.18
CA ASN A 69 4.82 6.52 3.53
C ASN A 69 5.14 7.63 4.56
N LYS A 70 4.96 8.91 4.19
CA LYS A 70 5.21 10.03 5.11
C LYS A 70 3.99 10.23 5.98
N TYR A 71 4.13 9.90 7.27
CA TYR A 71 3.09 10.16 8.26
C TYR A 71 3.62 11.09 9.36
N THR A 72 2.86 12.16 9.61
CA THR A 72 2.97 12.97 10.82
C THR A 72 1.57 13.14 11.39
N PRO A 73 1.36 12.91 12.70
CA PRO A 73 0.08 13.08 13.36
C PRO A 73 -0.67 14.37 13.04
N ASP A 74 0.05 15.49 13.09
CA ASP A 74 -0.51 16.83 12.89
C ASP A 74 -0.80 17.15 11.40
N GLY A 75 -0.42 16.25 10.48
CA GLY A 75 -0.51 16.47 9.03
C GLY A 75 -1.33 15.42 8.28
N PHE A 76 -2.10 14.58 8.97
CA PHE A 76 -2.81 13.47 8.33
C PHE A 76 -3.81 13.93 7.26
N ASP A 77 -4.67 14.90 7.57
CA ASP A 77 -5.65 15.40 6.62
C ASP A 77 -4.97 16.00 5.37
N ASP A 78 -3.82 16.66 5.52
CA ASP A 78 -3.05 17.20 4.39
C ASP A 78 -2.34 16.11 3.57
N ASN A 79 -1.88 15.04 4.22
CA ASN A 79 -1.36 13.86 3.52
C ASN A 79 -2.49 13.16 2.72
N LEU A 80 -3.66 12.96 3.33
CA LEU A 80 -4.84 12.42 2.62
C LEU A 80 -5.24 13.32 1.45
N HIS A 81 -5.31 14.64 1.64
CA HIS A 81 -5.58 15.58 0.56
C HIS A 81 -4.62 15.39 -0.61
N THR A 82 -3.32 15.26 -0.31
CA THR A 82 -2.28 15.11 -1.33
C THR A 82 -2.43 13.79 -2.07
N VAL A 83 -2.63 12.70 -1.34
CA VAL A 83 -2.81 11.35 -1.91
C VAL A 83 -4.06 11.28 -2.77
N LEU A 84 -5.20 11.76 -2.27
CA LEU A 84 -6.48 11.73 -3.00
C LEU A 84 -6.48 12.60 -4.25
N ARG A 85 -5.82 13.76 -4.22
CA ARG A 85 -5.68 14.61 -5.41
C ARG A 85 -4.79 13.99 -6.47
N ARG A 86 -3.70 13.33 -6.06
CA ARG A 86 -2.82 12.64 -7.00
C ARG A 86 -3.53 11.43 -7.63
N SER A 87 -4.18 10.60 -6.81
CA SER A 87 -4.91 9.43 -7.32
C SER A 87 -6.15 9.81 -8.13
N GLY A 88 -6.94 10.74 -7.61
CA GLY A 88 -8.25 11.11 -8.17
C GLY A 88 -8.22 12.13 -9.30
N CYS A 89 -7.27 13.07 -9.32
CA CYS A 89 -7.21 14.10 -10.37
C CYS A 89 -6.13 13.83 -11.43
N ARG A 90 -5.03 13.17 -11.06
CA ARG A 90 -3.88 12.93 -11.95
C ARG A 90 -3.79 11.50 -12.47
N ASN A 91 -4.74 10.65 -12.09
CA ASN A 91 -4.76 9.23 -12.44
C ASN A 91 -3.47 8.50 -12.03
N GLU A 92 -2.88 8.91 -10.91
CA GLU A 92 -1.63 8.35 -10.41
C GLU A 92 -1.90 7.14 -9.51
N LYS A 93 -1.33 5.98 -9.84
CA LYS A 93 -1.43 4.78 -9.00
C LYS A 93 -0.57 4.94 -7.76
N ILE A 94 -1.19 4.92 -6.59
CA ILE A 94 -0.52 5.19 -5.32
C ILE A 94 -0.69 4.00 -4.37
N LEU A 95 0.42 3.63 -3.74
CA LEU A 95 0.43 2.76 -2.56
C LEU A 95 0.57 3.63 -1.32
N PHE A 96 -0.48 3.76 -0.53
CA PHE A 96 -0.46 4.42 0.76
C PHE A 96 -0.23 3.40 1.88
N ILE A 97 0.95 3.43 2.49
CA ILE A 97 1.33 2.50 3.55
C ILE A 97 1.16 3.20 4.90
N MET A 98 0.46 2.55 5.82
CA MET A 98 0.25 3.03 7.17
C MET A 98 0.60 1.95 8.19
N ASP A 99 1.48 2.31 9.11
CA ASP A 99 1.86 1.44 10.22
C ASP A 99 0.88 1.60 11.38
N GLU A 100 0.73 0.58 12.23
CA GLU A 100 -0.07 0.66 13.46
C GLU A 100 0.35 1.84 14.36
N SER A 101 1.62 2.20 14.37
CA SER A 101 2.16 3.37 15.08
C SER A 101 1.62 4.70 14.52
N ASN A 102 1.12 4.71 13.29
CA ASN A 102 0.45 5.85 12.67
C ASN A 102 -1.06 5.90 12.99
N VAL A 103 -1.61 4.88 13.65
CA VAL A 103 -3.04 4.81 13.99
C VAL A 103 -3.29 5.45 15.35
N LEU A 104 -3.39 6.78 15.34
CA LEU A 104 -3.40 7.60 16.54
C LEU A 104 -4.68 7.46 17.36
N ASP A 105 -5.85 7.43 16.72
CA ASP A 105 -7.14 7.46 17.40
C ASP A 105 -8.23 6.68 16.65
N SER A 106 -9.40 6.57 17.26
CA SER A 106 -10.58 5.92 16.66
C SER A 106 -11.15 6.71 15.49
N GLY A 107 -11.06 8.05 15.53
CA GLY A 107 -11.53 8.94 14.46
C GLY A 107 -10.77 8.74 13.15
N PHE A 108 -9.49 8.43 13.22
CA PHE A 108 -8.66 8.07 12.08
C PHE A 108 -9.19 6.82 11.37
N LEU A 109 -9.48 5.75 12.12
CA LEU A 109 -9.96 4.50 11.53
C LEU A 109 -11.35 4.66 10.91
N GLU A 110 -12.21 5.51 11.48
CA GLU A 110 -13.50 5.83 10.88
C GLU A 110 -13.34 6.56 9.54
N ARG A 111 -12.41 7.52 9.46
CA ARG A 111 -12.10 8.21 8.19
C ARG A 111 -11.54 7.26 7.15
N MET A 112 -10.62 6.38 7.55
CA MET A 112 -10.08 5.37 6.65
C MET A 112 -11.16 4.40 6.18
N ASN A 113 -12.05 3.99 7.08
CA ASN A 113 -13.18 3.16 6.71
C ASN A 113 -14.05 3.84 5.65
N ARG A 114 -14.42 5.11 5.85
CA ARG A 114 -15.16 5.89 4.85
C ARG A 114 -14.42 5.98 3.51
N LEU A 115 -13.12 6.21 3.54
CA LEU A 115 -12.31 6.24 2.32
C LEU A 115 -12.33 4.89 1.58
N LEU A 116 -12.28 3.79 2.31
CA LEU A 116 -12.24 2.44 1.74
C LEU A 116 -13.60 1.99 1.19
N VAL A 117 -14.71 2.41 1.81
CA VAL A 117 -16.06 2.05 1.39
C VAL A 117 -16.59 2.99 0.31
N ASP A 118 -16.50 4.30 0.55
CA ASP A 118 -17.15 5.33 -0.25
C ASP A 118 -16.17 6.00 -1.24
N GLY A 119 -14.86 5.76 -1.12
CA GLY A 119 -13.85 6.46 -1.91
C GLY A 119 -13.67 7.93 -1.50
N GLU A 120 -14.22 8.34 -0.35
CA GLU A 120 -14.18 9.71 0.14
C GLU A 120 -14.09 9.80 1.67
N VAL A 121 -13.64 10.96 2.16
CA VAL A 121 -13.62 11.27 3.60
C VAL A 121 -14.49 12.51 3.83
N PRO A 122 -15.63 12.38 4.52
CA PRO A 122 -16.51 13.51 4.81
C PRO A 122 -15.79 14.63 5.55
N GLY A 123 -15.98 15.87 5.10
CA GLY A 123 -15.40 17.06 5.73
C GLY A 123 -13.91 17.29 5.47
N LEU A 124 -13.25 16.42 4.69
CA LEU A 124 -11.85 16.60 4.31
C LEU A 124 -11.69 17.83 3.39
N PHE A 125 -12.47 17.90 2.30
CA PHE A 125 -12.45 19.03 1.38
C PHE A 125 -13.41 20.15 1.83
N LYS A 126 -12.85 21.14 2.55
CA LYS A 126 -13.54 22.40 2.86
C LYS A 126 -13.81 23.24 1.60
N ALA A 127 -14.72 24.20 1.69
CA ALA A 127 -15.25 24.96 0.54
C ALA A 127 -14.16 25.59 -0.36
N ASP A 128 -13.11 26.14 0.24
CA ASP A 128 -11.95 26.73 -0.45
C ASP A 128 -11.12 25.68 -1.21
N LYS A 129 -10.85 24.53 -0.59
CA LYS A 129 -10.15 23.41 -1.22
C LYS A 129 -11.03 22.71 -2.28
N PHE A 130 -12.36 22.73 -2.12
CA PHE A 130 -13.30 22.07 -3.01
C PHE A 130 -13.36 22.71 -4.40
N THR A 131 -13.37 24.04 -4.51
CA THR A 131 -13.34 24.72 -5.82
C THR A 131 -12.06 24.39 -6.59
N THR A 132 -10.92 24.36 -5.89
CA THR A 132 -9.63 23.98 -6.47
C THR A 132 -9.65 22.51 -6.92
N LEU A 133 -10.23 21.61 -6.12
CA LEU A 133 -10.40 20.21 -6.47
C LEU A 133 -11.23 20.05 -7.75
N MET A 134 -12.38 20.70 -7.85
CA MET A 134 -13.28 20.59 -9.01
C MET A 134 -12.60 21.06 -10.30
N THR A 135 -11.79 22.11 -10.22
CA THR A 135 -11.00 22.59 -11.37
C THR A 135 -10.02 21.50 -11.84
N GLN A 136 -9.31 20.86 -10.91
CA GLN A 136 -8.38 19.77 -11.23
C GLN A 136 -9.08 18.51 -11.73
N CYS A 137 -10.24 18.16 -11.18
CA CYS A 137 -11.03 17.02 -11.68
C CYS A 137 -11.53 17.28 -13.11
N LYS A 138 -11.88 18.53 -13.44
CA LYS A 138 -12.29 18.89 -14.79
C LYS A 138 -11.13 18.75 -15.77
N GLU A 139 -9.95 19.23 -15.41
CA GLU A 139 -8.74 19.05 -16.23
C GLU A 139 -8.37 17.56 -16.39
N GLY A 140 -8.48 16.77 -15.31
CA GLY A 140 -8.20 15.34 -15.30
C GLY A 140 -9.18 14.55 -16.19
N SER A 141 -10.48 14.79 -16.05
CA SER A 141 -11.51 14.12 -16.85
C SER A 141 -11.41 14.47 -18.33
N GLN A 142 -11.08 15.72 -18.68
CA GLN A 142 -10.83 16.12 -20.07
C GLN A 142 -9.62 15.41 -20.68
N LYS A 143 -8.55 15.16 -19.90
CA LYS A 143 -7.38 14.38 -20.36
C LYS A 143 -7.73 12.92 -20.64
N GLU A 144 -8.70 12.35 -19.94
CA GLU A 144 -9.26 11.03 -20.24
C GLU A 144 -10.31 11.04 -21.36
N GLY A 145 -10.59 12.20 -21.97
CA GLY A 145 -11.58 12.35 -23.04
C GLY A 145 -13.03 12.41 -22.56
N LEU A 146 -13.27 12.60 -21.27
CA LEU A 146 -14.60 12.74 -20.68
C LEU A 146 -14.99 14.22 -20.60
N MET A 147 -16.20 14.55 -21.06
CA MET A 147 -16.78 15.89 -20.93
C MET A 147 -17.80 15.90 -19.79
N LEU A 148 -17.33 16.23 -18.60
CA LEU A 148 -18.16 16.37 -17.40
C LEU A 148 -18.44 17.85 -17.14
N HIS A 149 -19.71 18.17 -16.86
CA HIS A 149 -20.16 19.56 -16.78
C HIS A 149 -20.68 19.95 -15.39
N SER A 150 -21.25 19.00 -14.65
CA SER A 150 -21.75 19.25 -13.30
C SER A 150 -20.68 18.94 -12.25
N SER A 151 -20.71 19.67 -11.14
CA SER A 151 -19.82 19.39 -9.99
C SER A 151 -20.07 18.00 -9.41
N GLU A 152 -21.30 17.50 -9.48
CA GLU A 152 -21.66 16.16 -8.99
C GLU A 152 -21.05 15.05 -9.86
N GLU A 153 -21.09 15.19 -11.18
CA GLU A 153 -20.43 14.28 -12.12
C GLU A 153 -18.92 14.25 -11.92
N LEU A 154 -18.31 15.43 -11.79
CA LEU A 154 -16.87 15.57 -11.54
C LEU A 154 -16.45 14.89 -10.23
N TYR A 155 -17.26 15.05 -9.19
CA TYR A 155 -16.98 14.45 -7.89
C TYR A 155 -17.16 12.93 -7.92
N LYS A 156 -18.20 12.42 -8.59
CA LYS A 156 -18.38 10.97 -8.81
C LYS A 156 -17.25 10.36 -9.63
N TRP A 157 -16.76 11.06 -10.66
CA TRP A 157 -15.58 10.62 -11.41
C TRP A 157 -14.34 10.61 -10.51
N PHE A 158 -14.15 11.63 -9.68
CA PHE A 158 -13.04 11.73 -8.74
C PHE A 158 -13.00 10.58 -7.73
N THR A 159 -14.13 10.25 -7.10
CA THR A 159 -14.20 9.11 -6.16
C THR A 159 -13.95 7.79 -6.86
N HIS A 160 -14.46 7.62 -8.10
CA HIS A 160 -14.16 6.44 -8.90
C HIS A 160 -12.66 6.30 -9.23
N GLN A 161 -11.99 7.41 -9.57
CA GLN A 161 -10.55 7.42 -9.81
C GLN A 161 -9.76 7.08 -8.54
N ILE A 162 -10.19 7.57 -7.37
CA ILE A 162 -9.58 7.18 -6.10
C ILE A 162 -9.69 5.67 -5.90
N MET A 163 -10.88 5.08 -6.03
CA MET A 163 -11.09 3.65 -5.84
C MET A 163 -10.26 2.79 -6.80
N ARG A 164 -9.99 3.30 -8.01
CA ARG A 164 -9.19 2.61 -9.04
C ARG A 164 -7.68 2.70 -8.78
N ASN A 165 -7.21 3.82 -8.25
CA ASN A 165 -5.77 4.14 -8.23
C ASN A 165 -5.13 4.11 -6.85
N LEU A 166 -5.91 4.19 -5.77
CA LEU A 166 -5.40 4.27 -4.40
C LEU A 166 -5.43 2.91 -3.71
N HIS A 167 -4.27 2.29 -3.54
CA HIS A 167 -4.10 1.10 -2.72
C HIS A 167 -3.65 1.49 -1.31
N VAL A 168 -4.39 1.05 -0.29
CA VAL A 168 -4.05 1.28 1.11
C VAL A 168 -3.53 -0.02 1.72
N VAL A 169 -2.34 0.00 2.32
CA VAL A 169 -1.74 -1.12 3.08
C VAL A 169 -1.64 -0.72 4.55
N PHE A 170 -2.20 -1.55 5.43
CA PHE A 170 -2.01 -1.43 6.86
C PHE A 170 -0.95 -2.41 7.33
N THR A 171 0.11 -1.98 8.00
CA THR A 171 1.08 -2.89 8.63
C THR A 171 0.84 -2.96 10.13
N MET A 172 0.69 -4.18 10.65
CA MET A 172 0.42 -4.43 12.07
C MET A 172 1.33 -5.52 12.60
N ASN A 173 1.74 -5.36 13.85
CA ASN A 173 2.46 -6.38 14.58
C ASN A 173 1.45 -7.21 15.39
N PRO A 174 1.37 -8.54 15.18
CA PRO A 174 0.41 -9.38 15.89
C PRO A 174 0.61 -9.41 17.42
N SER A 175 1.78 -9.01 17.91
CA SER A 175 2.09 -8.91 19.33
C SER A 175 1.70 -7.57 19.96
N SER A 176 1.24 -6.59 19.17
CA SER A 176 0.79 -5.29 19.68
C SER A 176 -0.71 -5.36 19.99
N GLU A 177 -1.12 -4.86 21.16
CA GLU A 177 -2.53 -4.79 21.56
C GLU A 177 -3.30 -3.65 20.85
N GLY A 178 -2.64 -2.88 19.97
CA GLY A 178 -3.19 -1.62 19.45
C GLY A 178 -4.13 -1.77 18.27
N LEU A 179 -3.62 -2.27 17.13
CA LEU A 179 -4.43 -2.27 15.91
C LEU A 179 -5.42 -3.44 15.86
N LYS A 180 -5.11 -4.57 16.51
CA LYS A 180 -6.00 -5.74 16.54
C LYS A 180 -7.35 -5.41 17.17
N ASP A 181 -7.34 -4.76 18.33
CA ASP A 181 -8.56 -4.42 19.06
C ASP A 181 -9.33 -3.29 18.36
N LYS A 182 -8.62 -2.28 17.86
CA LYS A 182 -9.24 -1.19 17.08
C LYS A 182 -9.80 -1.67 15.73
N ALA A 183 -9.12 -2.60 15.06
CA ALA A 183 -9.63 -3.23 13.83
C ALA A 183 -10.85 -4.10 14.14
N ALA A 184 -10.85 -4.86 15.24
CA ALA A 184 -12.01 -5.64 15.70
C ALA A 184 -13.26 -4.77 15.88
N THR A 185 -13.08 -3.51 16.30
CA THR A 185 -14.19 -2.54 16.39
C THR A 185 -14.62 -1.91 15.06
N SER A 186 -13.93 -2.18 13.96
CA SER A 186 -14.24 -1.67 12.61
C SER A 186 -14.45 -2.83 11.62
N PRO A 187 -15.68 -3.37 11.51
CA PRO A 187 -16.00 -4.50 10.63
C PRO A 187 -15.65 -4.25 9.16
N ALA A 188 -15.71 -3.00 8.73
CA ALA A 188 -15.46 -2.64 7.35
C ALA A 188 -13.97 -2.66 6.98
N LEU A 189 -13.04 -2.48 7.94
CA LEU A 189 -11.62 -2.76 7.65
C LEU A 189 -11.41 -4.23 7.29
N PHE A 190 -12.11 -5.16 7.93
CA PHE A 190 -12.03 -6.59 7.58
C PHE A 190 -12.77 -6.94 6.30
N ASN A 191 -13.91 -6.30 6.03
CA ASN A 191 -14.69 -6.60 4.82
C ASN A 191 -14.05 -6.02 3.56
N CYS A 192 -13.39 -4.87 3.70
CA CYS A 192 -12.75 -4.21 2.59
C CYS A 192 -11.33 -4.76 2.39
N CYS A 193 -10.53 -4.99 3.44
CA CYS A 193 -9.13 -5.38 3.29
C CYS A 193 -8.92 -6.90 3.15
N VAL A 194 -7.96 -7.29 2.32
CA VAL A 194 -7.48 -8.70 2.26
C VAL A 194 -6.46 -8.93 3.37
N LEU A 195 -6.74 -9.77 4.36
CA LEU A 195 -5.77 -10.11 5.39
C LEU A 195 -4.68 -11.04 4.83
N ASN A 196 -3.41 -10.61 4.85
CA ASN A 196 -2.26 -11.46 4.53
C ASN A 196 -1.43 -11.71 5.79
N TRP A 197 -1.53 -12.92 6.32
CA TRP A 197 -0.84 -13.28 7.55
C TRP A 197 0.55 -13.84 7.25
N PHE A 198 1.61 -13.18 7.73
CA PHE A 198 3.00 -13.63 7.55
C PHE A 198 3.45 -14.66 8.58
N GLY A 199 2.78 -14.74 9.74
CA GLY A 199 3.09 -15.68 10.81
C GLY A 199 4.55 -15.70 11.26
N ASP A 200 4.89 -16.76 11.97
CA ASP A 200 6.26 -17.11 12.28
C ASP A 200 6.89 -17.83 11.09
N TRP A 201 8.21 -17.69 10.94
CA TRP A 201 8.95 -18.40 9.90
C TRP A 201 8.97 -19.90 10.18
N SER A 202 8.68 -20.70 9.16
CA SER A 202 8.85 -22.15 9.27
C SER A 202 10.32 -22.52 9.47
N THR A 203 10.56 -23.75 9.94
CA THR A 203 11.92 -24.31 10.02
C THR A 203 12.61 -24.31 8.66
N ASP A 204 11.87 -24.50 7.57
CA ASP A 204 12.39 -24.48 6.21
C ASP A 204 12.79 -23.06 5.79
N ALA A 205 11.98 -22.06 6.12
CA ALA A 205 12.32 -20.65 5.91
C ALA A 205 13.57 -20.25 6.69
N LEU A 206 13.64 -20.63 7.97
CA LEU A 206 14.83 -20.40 8.81
C LEU A 206 16.07 -21.08 8.24
N TYR A 207 15.95 -22.31 7.77
CA TYR A 207 17.04 -23.05 7.11
C TYR A 207 17.48 -22.36 5.83
N GLN A 208 16.55 -21.96 4.94
CA GLN A 208 16.87 -21.29 3.67
C GLN A 208 17.56 -19.95 3.91
N VAL A 209 17.09 -19.17 4.90
CA VAL A 209 17.74 -17.91 5.27
C VAL A 209 19.15 -18.17 5.83
N GLY A 210 19.29 -19.13 6.73
CA GLY A 210 20.59 -19.53 7.27
C GLY A 210 21.57 -19.96 6.17
N TYR A 211 21.11 -20.81 5.26
CA TYR A 211 21.88 -21.31 4.12
C TYR A 211 22.36 -20.19 3.18
N GLU A 212 21.49 -19.21 2.87
CA GLU A 212 21.87 -18.06 2.03
C GLU A 212 22.92 -17.16 2.70
N PHE A 213 22.87 -17.02 4.02
CA PHE A 213 23.89 -16.28 4.77
C PHE A 213 25.21 -17.04 4.87
N THR A 214 25.16 -18.36 5.12
CA THR A 214 26.38 -19.18 5.27
C THR A 214 27.06 -19.49 3.95
N ASN A 215 26.35 -19.53 2.83
CA ASN A 215 26.94 -19.67 1.50
C ASN A 215 27.95 -18.58 1.14
N LYS A 216 27.84 -17.40 1.76
CA LYS A 216 28.78 -16.28 1.56
C LYS A 216 30.03 -16.39 2.42
N VAL A 217 30.05 -17.32 3.37
CA VAL A 217 31.15 -17.54 4.30
C VAL A 217 31.93 -18.76 3.84
N ASP A 218 33.25 -18.62 3.73
CA ASP A 218 34.13 -19.76 3.47
C ASP A 218 34.25 -20.61 4.73
N LEU A 219 33.36 -21.58 4.86
CA LEU A 219 33.31 -22.52 5.98
C LEU A 219 34.33 -23.65 5.87
N TYR A 220 35.07 -23.74 4.75
CA TYR A 220 36.05 -24.79 4.50
C TYR A 220 37.50 -24.35 4.73
N LYS A 221 37.72 -23.15 5.31
CA LYS A 221 39.03 -22.79 5.86
C LYS A 221 39.38 -23.74 7.00
N SER A 222 40.09 -24.79 6.63
CA SER A 222 40.90 -25.59 7.54
C SER A 222 42.11 -24.73 7.87
N ASP A 223 42.29 -24.38 9.15
CA ASP A 223 43.58 -23.89 9.65
C ASP A 223 44.70 -24.91 9.38
#